data_AF-A0A8H7VT61-F1
#
_entry.id   AF-A0A8H7VT61-F1
#
_cell.length_a   1.000
_cell.length_b   1.000
_cell.length_c   1.000
_cell.angle_alpha   90.00
_cell.angle_beta   90.00
_cell.angle_gamma   90.00
#
_symmetry.space_group_name_H-M   'P 1'
#
loop_
_entity.id
_entity.type
_entity.pdbx_description
1 polymer ?
#
loop_
_entity_poly.entity_id
_entity_poly.type
_entity_poly.pdbx_seq_one_letter_code
_entity_poly.pdbx_strand_id
1 'polypeptide(L)'
;MTELSEADKKLQDELEKLSQQRQLILARLERSSHERINQNLEQAESSRKRPSSLREASDQQVQSIKKSAKDSIVLSDIQGTLGERLLELGQTVLISDKRSKYLSLCKNCVIDLTPSNEVSQIDLIGSSRIRPFLKKYLVEVGGDENSDNNIDELAKLLSKLSNKRKLESCYKDRIAKYEPRNDIERAVHNIYKYVLEQHAFKSFMLTNAYIDACSEQSINIKYWSYLFETYFGRNRNIFLQWGDTIAADCKNSSLSFKLDLRIIVNIEKTDHDIIAAELAPPTTTINSKLYNDKLKLALVSKCHLNSLLMAMPFIPKTKIKLIRLPLIQIMGLSCHIYALSLIDKGVYLLQRICSVTYPFTHIHLQTGGLQKIVQAFSVVEDMISDISDYHRNYSTDNSTKMDKLLKARKKSTADVEDWVSEVIWDKRLADEN
;
A
#
# COMPACT_ATOMS: atom_id res chain seq x y z
N MET A 1 16.11 23.23 46.28
CA MET A 1 15.99 21.78 46.05
C MET A 1 14.68 21.35 46.70
N THR A 2 13.63 21.21 45.89
CA THR A 2 12.31 20.79 46.35
C THR A 2 12.38 19.29 46.64
N GLU A 3 12.21 18.91 47.91
CA GLU A 3 12.07 17.51 48.28
C GLU A 3 10.85 16.94 47.56
N LEU A 4 11.08 15.97 46.67
CA LEU A 4 10.02 15.18 46.05
C LEU A 4 9.16 14.57 47.15
N SER A 5 7.84 14.76 47.02
CA SER A 5 6.86 14.19 47.94
C SER A 5 7.09 12.68 48.07
N GLU A 6 6.88 12.13 49.25
CA GLU A 6 6.96 10.68 49.49
C GLU A 6 6.05 9.89 48.54
N ALA A 7 4.97 10.52 48.04
CA ALA A 7 4.09 9.97 47.01
C ALA A 7 4.77 9.85 45.64
N ASP A 8 5.59 10.83 45.24
CA ASP A 8 6.27 10.83 43.94
C ASP A 8 7.38 9.77 43.90
N LYS A 9 8.08 9.56 45.03
CA LYS A 9 9.05 8.46 45.16
C LYS A 9 8.39 7.09 45.00
N LYS A 10 7.24 6.87 45.65
CA LYS A 10 6.47 5.63 45.50
C LYS A 10 6.01 5.40 44.06
N LEU A 11 5.55 6.45 43.38
CA LEU A 11 5.12 6.36 41.98
C LEU A 11 6.30 6.01 41.05
N GLN A 12 7.47 6.59 41.31
CA GLN A 12 8.69 6.34 40.54
C GLN A 12 9.19 4.90 40.70
N ASP A 13 9.18 4.38 41.94
CA ASP A 13 9.52 2.98 42.23
C ASP A 13 8.55 2.00 41.56
N GLU A 14 7.25 2.31 41.54
CA GLU A 14 6.24 1.50 40.87
C GLU A 14 6.41 1.51 39.34
N LEU A 15 6.75 2.66 38.77
CA LEU A 15 7.05 2.80 37.35
C LEU A 15 8.28 1.98 36.94
N GLU A 16 9.33 1.99 37.76
CA GLU A 16 10.54 1.21 37.53
C GLU A 16 10.26 -0.29 37.60
N LYS A 17 9.46 -0.72 38.59
CA LYS A 17 9.02 -2.11 38.72
C LYS A 17 8.22 -2.60 37.51
N LEU A 18 7.29 -1.77 37.00
CA LEU A 18 6.53 -2.07 35.79
C LEU A 18 7.42 -2.13 34.53
N SER A 19 8.42 -1.25 34.44
CA SER A 19 9.40 -1.25 33.36
C SER A 19 10.22 -2.56 33.34
N GLN A 20 10.71 -3.00 34.49
CA GLN A 20 11.44 -4.27 34.63
C GLN A 20 10.55 -5.47 34.29
N GLN A 21 9.29 -5.48 34.75
CA GLN A 21 8.33 -6.54 34.44
C GLN A 21 8.03 -6.61 32.93
N ARG A 22 7.91 -5.46 32.26
CA ARG A 22 7.74 -5.38 30.80
C ARG A 22 8.95 -5.95 30.07
N GLN A 23 10.17 -5.62 30.49
CA GLN A 23 11.39 -6.17 29.89
C GLN A 23 11.47 -7.70 30.05
N LEU A 24 11.07 -8.22 31.21
CA LEU A 24 11.04 -9.67 31.45
C LEU A 24 10.03 -10.39 30.55
N ILE A 25 8.85 -9.79 30.34
CA ILE A 25 7.83 -10.35 29.43
C ILE A 25 8.34 -10.37 27.99
N LEU A 26 8.99 -9.30 27.53
CA LEU A 26 9.58 -9.24 26.19
C LEU A 26 10.65 -10.31 26.00
N ALA A 27 11.56 -10.47 26.96
CA ALA A 27 12.60 -11.50 26.90
C ALA A 27 12.01 -12.93 26.88
N ARG A 28 10.90 -13.17 27.58
CA ARG A 28 10.19 -14.47 27.55
C ARG A 28 9.52 -14.73 26.19
N LEU A 29 8.93 -13.71 25.58
CA LEU A 29 8.34 -13.81 24.25
C LEU A 29 9.42 -14.09 23.18
N GLU A 30 10.57 -13.44 23.26
CA GLU A 30 11.70 -13.69 22.37
C GLU A 30 12.25 -15.12 22.52
N ARG A 31 12.43 -15.61 23.75
CA ARG A 31 12.84 -17.01 23.99
C ARG A 31 11.82 -18.00 23.44
N SER A 32 10.53 -17.78 23.68
CA SER A 32 9.47 -18.65 23.16
C SER A 32 9.42 -18.65 21.62
N SER A 33 9.68 -17.50 20.98
CA SER A 33 9.77 -17.41 19.53
C SER A 33 10.98 -18.19 19.00
N HIS A 34 12.15 -18.08 19.62
CA HIS A 34 13.34 -18.84 19.22
C HIS A 34 13.16 -20.35 19.41
N GLU A 35 12.52 -20.78 20.50
CA GLU A 35 12.21 -22.19 20.75
C GLU A 35 11.27 -22.76 19.67
N ARG A 36 10.25 -22.01 19.24
CA ARG A 36 9.37 -22.41 18.14
C ARG A 36 10.10 -22.52 16.81
N ILE A 37 11.02 -21.59 16.52
CA ILE A 37 11.85 -21.64 15.30
C ILE A 37 12.73 -22.89 15.32
N ASN A 38 13.39 -23.18 16.44
CA ASN A 38 14.23 -24.37 16.58
C ASN A 38 13.43 -25.67 16.46
N GLN A 39 12.25 -25.77 17.09
CA GLN A 39 11.37 -26.94 16.93
C GLN A 39 10.93 -27.14 15.48
N ASN A 40 10.61 -26.06 14.76
CA ASN A 40 10.27 -26.14 13.34
C ASN A 40 11.47 -26.58 12.48
N LEU A 41 12.68 -26.13 12.80
CA LEU A 41 13.92 -26.56 12.13
C LEU A 41 14.20 -28.05 12.37
N GLU A 42 14.09 -28.52 13.61
CA GLU A 42 14.26 -29.93 13.97
C GLU A 42 13.22 -30.83 13.29
N GLN A 43 11.95 -30.40 13.23
CA GLN A 43 10.90 -31.11 12.50
C GLN A 43 11.15 -31.12 10.98
N ALA A 44 11.63 -30.01 10.42
CA ALA A 44 12.02 -29.93 9.00
C ALA A 44 13.24 -30.83 8.68
N GLU A 45 14.18 -30.99 9.61
CA GLU A 45 15.32 -31.91 9.45
C GLU A 45 14.92 -33.38 9.61
N SER A 46 14.02 -33.70 10.55
CA SER A 46 13.50 -35.06 10.73
C SER A 46 12.68 -35.57 9.53
N SER A 47 12.05 -34.66 8.79
CA SER A 47 11.25 -34.96 7.60
C SER A 47 12.07 -35.05 6.30
N ARG A 48 13.38 -34.75 6.34
CA ARG A 48 14.32 -34.82 5.20
C ARG A 48 14.81 -36.23 4.81
N LYS A 49 14.14 -37.31 5.25
CA LYS A 49 14.39 -38.66 4.69
C LYS A 49 13.60 -38.87 3.40
N ARG A 50 14.02 -38.24 2.30
CA ARG A 50 13.56 -38.54 0.92
C ARG A 50 14.74 -38.71 -0.05
N PRO A 51 14.56 -39.46 -1.16
CA PRO A 51 15.65 -40.07 -1.92
C PRO A 51 16.53 -39.04 -2.65
N SER A 52 17.81 -39.39 -2.81
CA SER A 52 18.90 -38.56 -3.37
C SER A 52 18.76 -38.15 -4.84
N SER A 53 17.72 -38.59 -5.55
CA SER A 53 17.54 -38.34 -6.99
C SER A 53 16.95 -36.97 -7.35
N LEU A 54 16.49 -36.18 -6.36
CA LEU A 54 15.95 -34.82 -6.59
C LEU A 54 17.00 -33.70 -6.44
N ARG A 55 18.19 -33.99 -5.89
CA ARG A 55 19.27 -32.99 -5.75
C ARG A 55 19.93 -32.65 -7.09
N GLU A 56 20.08 -33.61 -7.99
CA GLU A 56 20.67 -33.37 -9.31
C GLU A 56 19.76 -32.52 -10.22
N ALA A 57 18.45 -32.51 -9.99
CA ALA A 57 17.50 -31.66 -10.71
C ALA A 57 17.43 -30.21 -10.17
N SER A 58 17.74 -29.96 -8.89
CA SER A 58 17.82 -28.58 -8.36
C SER A 58 19.12 -27.88 -8.74
N ASP A 59 20.22 -28.64 -8.84
CA ASP A 59 21.54 -28.09 -9.16
C ASP A 59 21.70 -27.78 -10.65
N GLN A 60 20.93 -28.43 -11.53
CA GLN A 60 20.94 -28.14 -12.98
C GLN A 60 20.06 -26.94 -13.40
N GLN A 61 19.22 -26.39 -12.50
CA GLN A 61 18.27 -25.31 -12.83
C GLN A 61 18.62 -23.95 -12.22
N VAL A 62 19.83 -23.79 -11.69
CA VAL A 62 20.47 -22.48 -11.48
C VAL A 62 21.39 -22.19 -12.67
N GLN A 63 20.84 -22.20 -13.88
CA GLN A 63 21.39 -21.34 -14.92
C GLN A 63 21.10 -19.92 -14.47
N SER A 64 22.03 -19.37 -13.68
CA SER A 64 22.03 -18.00 -13.23
C SER A 64 22.00 -17.12 -14.48
N ILE A 65 20.82 -16.66 -14.88
CA ILE A 65 20.74 -15.43 -15.66
C ILE A 65 21.35 -14.40 -14.72
N LYS A 66 22.63 -14.08 -14.91
CA LYS A 66 23.30 -12.95 -14.26
C LYS A 66 22.63 -11.68 -14.80
N LYS A 67 21.41 -11.40 -14.34
CA LYS A 67 20.81 -10.09 -14.50
C LYS A 67 21.63 -9.16 -13.61
N SER A 68 22.51 -8.36 -14.21
CA SER A 68 23.09 -7.22 -13.52
C SER A 68 22.01 -6.18 -13.30
N ALA A 69 21.95 -5.58 -12.13
CA ALA A 69 21.06 -4.45 -11.93
C ALA A 69 21.56 -3.26 -12.76
N LYS A 70 20.61 -2.44 -13.25
CA LYS A 70 20.92 -1.26 -14.07
C LYS A 70 21.00 0.03 -13.26
N ASP A 71 20.77 -0.04 -11.94
CA ASP A 71 20.75 1.14 -11.08
C ASP A 71 22.15 1.69 -10.82
N SER A 72 22.17 2.91 -10.31
CA SER A 72 23.39 3.65 -9.96
C SER A 72 23.46 3.95 -8.47
N ILE A 73 22.60 3.33 -7.65
CA ILE A 73 22.55 3.59 -6.21
C ILE A 73 23.65 2.80 -5.53
N VAL A 74 24.73 3.46 -5.17
CA VAL A 74 25.82 2.88 -4.36
C VAL A 74 25.71 3.40 -2.93
N LEU A 75 25.70 2.46 -1.97
CA LEU A 75 25.77 2.75 -0.54
C LEU A 75 27.13 2.28 -0.02
N SER A 76 27.83 3.11 0.73
CA SER A 76 29.23 2.84 1.13
C SER A 76 29.43 1.58 1.97
N ASP A 77 28.37 1.08 2.60
CA ASP A 77 28.34 -0.12 3.44
C ASP A 77 27.71 -1.33 2.73
N ILE A 78 27.45 -1.24 1.42
CA ILE A 78 26.98 -2.35 0.57
C ILE A 78 27.98 -2.55 -0.57
N GLN A 79 28.32 -3.82 -0.85
CA GLN A 79 29.09 -4.15 -2.04
C GLN A 79 28.18 -4.13 -3.28
N GLY A 80 28.58 -3.37 -4.30
CA GLY A 80 27.80 -3.22 -5.54
C GLY A 80 26.73 -2.13 -5.44
N THR A 81 25.70 -2.23 -6.28
CA THR A 81 24.55 -1.33 -6.25
C THR A 81 23.44 -1.85 -5.33
N LEU A 82 22.49 -0.99 -4.98
CA LEU A 82 21.32 -1.39 -4.21
C LEU A 82 20.47 -2.43 -4.96
N GLY A 83 20.29 -2.25 -6.27
CA GLY A 83 19.58 -3.22 -7.10
C GLY A 83 20.27 -4.58 -7.15
N GLU A 84 21.61 -4.62 -7.27
CA GLU A 84 22.38 -5.87 -7.23
C GLU A 84 22.18 -6.60 -5.91
N ARG A 85 22.26 -5.88 -4.79
CA ARG A 85 22.06 -6.44 -3.46
C ARG A 85 20.65 -6.98 -3.27
N LEU A 86 19.63 -6.29 -3.80
CA LEU A 86 18.25 -6.78 -3.76
C LEU A 86 18.08 -8.07 -4.56
N LEU A 87 18.65 -8.15 -5.77
CA LEU A 87 18.58 -9.37 -6.57
C LEU A 87 19.27 -10.55 -5.87
N GLU A 88 20.44 -10.32 -5.30
CA GLU A 88 21.17 -11.31 -4.50
C GLU A 88 20.33 -11.82 -3.32
N LEU A 89 19.73 -10.91 -2.54
CA LEU A 89 18.81 -11.28 -1.46
C LEU A 89 17.62 -12.07 -1.97
N GLY A 90 17.01 -11.64 -3.07
CA GLY A 90 15.88 -12.34 -3.68
C GLY A 90 16.21 -13.77 -4.09
N GLN A 91 17.47 -14.05 -4.48
CA GLN A 91 17.93 -15.38 -4.85
C GLN A 91 18.34 -16.25 -3.66
N THR A 92 18.87 -15.63 -2.60
CA THR A 92 19.45 -16.34 -1.44
C THR A 92 18.44 -16.61 -0.32
N VAL A 93 17.39 -15.80 -0.20
CA VAL A 93 16.37 -15.98 0.83
C VAL A 93 15.60 -17.28 0.57
N LEU A 94 15.69 -18.20 1.54
CA LEU A 94 14.90 -19.43 1.56
C LEU A 94 13.42 -19.06 1.81
N ILE A 95 12.55 -19.44 0.88
CA ILE A 95 11.09 -19.29 1.05
C ILE A 95 10.59 -20.52 1.81
N SER A 96 10.32 -20.36 3.10
CA SER A 96 9.81 -21.42 3.97
C SER A 96 8.37 -21.19 4.44
N ASP A 97 7.87 -19.96 4.30
CA ASP A 97 6.54 -19.55 4.75
C ASP A 97 6.01 -18.36 3.91
N LYS A 98 4.76 -17.94 4.16
CA LYS A 98 4.13 -16.82 3.43
C LYS A 98 4.81 -15.47 3.69
N ARG A 99 5.55 -15.33 4.81
CA ARG A 99 6.26 -14.09 5.15
C ARG A 99 7.60 -13.99 4.41
N SER A 100 8.41 -15.04 4.40
CA SER A 100 9.60 -15.18 3.55
C SER A 100 9.23 -15.14 2.06
N LYS A 101 8.04 -15.61 1.68
CA LYS A 101 7.48 -15.39 0.33
C LYS A 101 7.34 -13.90 0.00
N TYR A 102 7.02 -13.02 0.96
CA TYR A 102 7.01 -11.56 0.75
C TYR A 102 8.37 -11.02 0.32
N LEU A 103 9.47 -11.61 0.80
CA LEU A 103 10.83 -11.22 0.41
C LEU A 103 11.14 -11.52 -1.07
N SER A 104 10.26 -12.25 -1.78
CA SER A 104 10.33 -12.35 -3.24
C SER A 104 10.17 -11.00 -3.96
N LEU A 105 9.70 -9.95 -3.28
CA LEU A 105 9.79 -8.57 -3.77
C LEU A 105 11.23 -8.15 -4.09
N CYS A 106 12.23 -8.70 -3.39
CA CYS A 106 13.64 -8.47 -3.68
C CYS A 106 14.03 -8.94 -5.09
N LYS A 107 13.46 -10.07 -5.57
CA LYS A 107 13.64 -10.55 -6.96
C LYS A 107 13.11 -9.55 -7.99
N ASN A 108 12.20 -8.68 -7.57
CA ASN A 108 11.60 -7.63 -8.40
C ASN A 108 12.23 -6.26 -8.16
N CYS A 109 13.30 -6.17 -7.36
CA CYS A 109 13.93 -4.92 -6.93
C CYS A 109 12.94 -3.92 -6.32
N VAL A 110 11.90 -4.42 -5.64
CA VAL A 110 10.92 -3.60 -4.91
C VAL A 110 11.34 -3.57 -3.44
N ILE A 111 11.56 -2.35 -2.94
CA ILE A 111 11.84 -2.09 -1.53
C ILE A 111 10.56 -1.59 -0.86
N ASP A 112 10.10 -2.29 0.16
CA ASP A 112 8.99 -1.85 1.00
C ASP A 112 9.50 -1.06 2.22
N LEU A 113 9.14 0.23 2.26
CA LEU A 113 9.45 1.14 3.38
C LEU A 113 8.45 1.08 4.52
N THR A 114 7.38 0.31 4.39
CA THR A 114 6.42 0.27 5.48
C THR A 114 7.05 -0.26 6.76
N PRO A 115 6.76 0.39 7.90
CA PRO A 115 7.25 -0.10 9.17
C PRO A 115 6.58 -1.45 9.44
N SER A 116 7.35 -2.53 9.36
CA SER A 116 7.00 -3.81 9.95
C SER A 116 7.63 -3.91 11.34
N ASN A 117 6.91 -4.48 12.29
CA ASN A 117 7.41 -4.76 13.65
C ASN A 117 8.40 -5.95 13.66
N GLU A 118 8.96 -6.28 12.51
CA GLU A 118 9.46 -7.59 12.12
C GLU A 118 10.51 -7.43 11.00
N VAL A 119 11.46 -8.37 10.89
CA VAL A 119 12.58 -8.39 9.91
C VAL A 119 12.12 -7.90 8.53
N SER A 120 12.50 -6.66 8.19
CA SER A 120 12.17 -6.00 6.93
C SER A 120 13.25 -6.30 5.88
N GLN A 121 12.93 -6.14 4.59
CA GLN A 121 13.93 -6.22 3.51
C GLN A 121 15.14 -5.30 3.81
N ILE A 122 14.84 -4.13 4.38
CA ILE A 122 15.83 -3.13 4.81
C ILE A 122 16.82 -3.71 5.83
N ASP A 123 16.33 -4.48 6.80
CA ASP A 123 17.19 -5.06 7.84
C ASP A 123 18.07 -6.17 7.23
N LEU A 124 17.54 -6.94 6.27
CA LEU A 124 18.28 -7.97 5.54
C LEU A 124 19.33 -7.41 4.57
N ILE A 125 19.12 -6.21 4.05
CA ILE A 125 20.14 -5.50 3.26
C ILE A 125 21.38 -5.21 4.11
N GLY A 126 21.21 -5.06 5.43
CA GLY A 126 22.33 -4.92 6.37
C GLY A 126 23.03 -3.57 6.34
N SER A 127 22.47 -2.58 5.64
CA SER A 127 23.01 -1.23 5.57
C SER A 127 22.36 -0.31 6.60
N SER A 128 23.18 0.31 7.44
CA SER A 128 22.74 1.36 8.37
C SER A 128 22.29 2.64 7.63
N ARG A 129 22.78 2.84 6.41
CA ARG A 129 22.57 4.06 5.60
C ARG A 129 21.32 4.01 4.73
N ILE A 130 20.75 2.83 4.50
CA ILE A 130 19.62 2.69 3.58
C ILE A 130 18.35 3.42 4.06
N ARG A 131 18.03 3.37 5.36
CA ARG A 131 16.85 4.08 5.89
C ARG A 131 17.00 5.60 5.71
N PRO A 132 18.09 6.26 6.16
CA PRO A 132 18.33 7.67 5.86
C PRO A 132 18.31 7.99 4.36
N PHE A 133 18.91 7.13 3.53
CA PHE A 133 18.92 7.32 2.09
C PHE A 133 17.50 7.30 1.50
N LEU A 134 16.66 6.35 1.91
CA LEU A 134 15.31 6.21 1.37
C LEU A 134 14.34 7.28 1.88
N LYS A 135 14.61 7.89 3.05
CA LYS A 135 13.80 9.00 3.57
C LYS A 135 13.67 10.17 2.58
N LYS A 136 14.65 10.41 1.71
CA LYS A 136 14.58 11.48 0.70
C LYS A 136 13.56 11.23 -0.41
N TYR A 137 13.03 10.00 -0.52
CA TYR A 137 11.97 9.63 -1.45
C TYR A 137 10.61 9.48 -0.78
N LEU A 138 10.55 9.63 0.55
CA LEU A 138 9.29 9.59 1.26
C LEU A 138 8.41 10.76 0.83
N VAL A 139 7.14 10.47 0.62
CA VAL A 139 6.15 11.49 0.34
C VAL A 139 5.60 11.99 1.65
N GLU A 140 5.72 13.28 1.88
CA GLU A 140 4.98 13.95 2.95
C GLU A 140 3.53 14.08 2.50
N VAL A 141 2.69 13.22 3.06
CA VAL A 141 1.24 13.26 2.82
C VAL A 141 0.67 14.25 3.83
N GLY A 142 0.26 15.44 3.36
CA GLY A 142 -0.38 16.45 4.21
C GLY A 142 0.30 17.82 4.26
N GLY A 143 0.97 18.26 3.19
CA GLY A 143 1.22 19.70 3.02
C GLY A 143 -0.09 20.47 2.84
N ASP A 144 -0.12 21.74 3.27
CA ASP A 144 -1.28 22.66 3.24
C ASP A 144 -1.95 22.84 1.84
N GLU A 145 -1.39 22.25 0.78
CA GLU A 145 -1.86 22.35 -0.60
C GLU A 145 -2.77 21.20 -1.05
N ASN A 146 -2.95 20.14 -0.26
CA ASN A 146 -3.91 19.09 -0.62
C ASN A 146 -5.32 19.67 -0.63
N SER A 147 -6.09 19.38 -1.68
CA SER A 147 -7.49 19.81 -1.77
C SER A 147 -8.29 19.18 -0.62
N ASP A 148 -8.51 19.93 0.46
CA ASP A 148 -9.37 19.44 1.54
C ASP A 148 -10.81 19.45 1.04
N ASN A 149 -11.20 18.34 0.42
CA ASN A 149 -12.53 18.13 -0.14
C ASN A 149 -13.59 17.93 0.95
N ASN A 150 -13.23 18.04 2.24
CA ASN A 150 -14.17 17.92 3.33
C ASN A 150 -15.20 19.04 3.37
N ILE A 151 -16.32 18.73 4.02
CA ILE A 151 -17.36 19.70 4.33
C ILE A 151 -17.16 20.17 5.78
N ASP A 152 -16.37 21.22 5.95
CA ASP A 152 -15.97 21.77 7.26
C ASP A 152 -17.13 21.97 8.24
N GLU A 153 -18.25 22.47 7.72
CA GLU A 153 -19.46 22.69 8.52
C GLU A 153 -19.97 21.38 9.13
N LEU A 154 -20.08 20.34 8.33
CA LEU A 154 -20.53 19.02 8.78
C LEU A 154 -19.47 18.36 9.68
N ALA A 155 -18.20 18.44 9.32
CA ALA A 155 -17.08 17.93 10.10
C ALA A 155 -17.08 18.48 11.55
N LYS A 156 -17.28 19.80 11.71
CA LYS A 156 -17.38 20.46 13.02
C LYS A 156 -18.56 19.96 13.83
N LEU A 157 -19.70 19.66 13.19
CA LEU A 157 -20.88 19.13 13.87
C LEU A 157 -20.62 17.72 14.43
N LEU A 158 -19.94 16.85 13.68
CA LEU A 158 -19.67 15.47 14.07
C LEU A 158 -18.82 15.35 15.33
N SER A 159 -17.87 16.28 15.52
CA SER A 159 -17.03 16.33 16.72
C SER A 159 -17.82 16.47 18.04
N LYS A 160 -19.07 16.97 17.97
CA LYS A 160 -19.92 17.25 19.14
C LYS A 160 -20.95 16.15 19.42
N LEU A 161 -21.01 15.11 18.61
CA LEU A 161 -22.02 14.06 18.73
C LEU A 161 -21.65 13.07 19.84
N SER A 162 -22.36 13.14 20.97
CA SER A 162 -22.01 12.36 22.17
C SER A 162 -22.89 11.13 22.40
N ASN A 163 -24.04 11.02 21.72
CA ASN A 163 -24.96 9.89 21.89
C ASN A 163 -25.85 9.67 20.66
N LYS A 164 -26.52 8.51 20.63
CA LYS A 164 -27.39 8.08 19.53
C LYS A 164 -28.54 9.06 19.23
N ARG A 165 -29.23 9.59 20.24
CA ARG A 165 -30.35 10.54 20.02
C ARG A 165 -29.88 11.83 19.33
N LYS A 166 -28.74 12.38 19.78
CA LYS A 166 -28.13 13.57 19.14
C LYS A 166 -27.71 13.27 17.71
N LEU A 167 -27.18 12.07 17.46
CA LEU A 167 -26.82 11.64 16.11
C LEU A 167 -28.06 11.51 15.21
N GLU A 168 -29.14 10.89 15.68
CA GLU A 168 -30.39 10.75 14.91
C GLU A 168 -31.00 12.12 14.56
N SER A 169 -31.02 13.07 15.50
CA SER A 169 -31.47 14.44 15.23
C SER A 169 -30.52 15.16 14.27
N CYS A 170 -29.21 15.08 14.49
CA CYS A 170 -28.22 15.66 13.57
C CYS A 170 -28.39 15.11 12.14
N TYR A 171 -28.62 13.81 12.00
CA TYR A 171 -28.87 13.19 10.71
C TYR A 171 -30.11 13.78 10.04
N LYS A 172 -31.25 13.84 10.74
CA LYS A 172 -32.52 14.33 10.17
C LYS A 172 -32.52 15.84 9.89
N ASP A 173 -31.90 16.62 10.76
CA ASP A 173 -32.03 18.07 10.77
C ASP A 173 -30.91 18.78 10.02
N ARG A 174 -29.74 18.16 9.90
CA ARG A 174 -28.55 18.74 9.25
C ARG A 174 -28.11 17.92 8.05
N ILE A 175 -27.78 16.65 8.26
CA ILE A 175 -27.17 15.83 7.19
C ILE A 175 -28.15 15.58 6.05
N ALA A 176 -29.37 15.13 6.34
CA ALA A 176 -30.35 14.79 5.31
C ALA A 176 -30.84 15.99 4.49
N LYS A 177 -30.72 17.20 5.03
CA LYS A 177 -31.18 18.46 4.44
C LYS A 177 -30.05 19.30 3.85
N TYR A 178 -28.80 18.85 3.96
CA TYR A 178 -27.67 19.59 3.41
C TYR A 178 -27.74 19.57 1.88
N GLU A 179 -27.50 20.73 1.25
CA GLU A 179 -27.56 20.94 -0.20
C GLU A 179 -26.14 21.14 -0.74
N PRO A 180 -25.56 20.14 -1.43
CA PRO A 180 -24.20 20.24 -1.93
C PRO A 180 -24.05 21.27 -3.05
N ARG A 181 -22.96 22.05 -3.03
CA ARG A 181 -22.71 23.14 -3.99
C ARG A 181 -22.13 22.67 -5.32
N ASN A 182 -21.43 21.54 -5.34
CA ASN A 182 -20.79 20.96 -6.52
C ASN A 182 -20.73 19.42 -6.41
N ASP A 183 -20.24 18.75 -7.44
CA ASP A 183 -20.24 17.29 -7.49
C ASP A 183 -19.26 16.62 -6.52
N ILE A 184 -18.15 17.30 -6.17
CA ILE A 184 -17.22 16.82 -5.13
C ILE A 184 -17.91 16.86 -3.77
N GLU A 185 -18.50 18.00 -3.42
CA GLU A 185 -19.25 18.20 -2.19
C GLU A 185 -20.42 17.22 -2.10
N ARG A 186 -21.10 16.95 -3.23
CA ARG A 186 -22.18 15.96 -3.32
C ARG A 186 -21.70 14.55 -3.00
N ALA A 187 -20.55 14.15 -3.55
CA ALA A 187 -19.96 12.85 -3.26
C ALA A 187 -19.58 12.72 -1.78
N VAL A 188 -18.90 13.72 -1.23
CA VAL A 188 -18.50 13.73 0.19
C VAL A 188 -19.71 13.74 1.12
N HIS A 189 -20.74 14.53 0.79
CA HIS A 189 -22.00 14.55 1.52
C HIS A 189 -22.70 13.18 1.51
N ASN A 190 -22.75 12.50 0.36
CA ASN A 190 -23.33 11.17 0.23
C ASN A 190 -22.56 10.13 1.07
N ILE A 191 -21.24 10.22 1.13
CA ILE A 191 -20.41 9.39 2.03
C ILE A 191 -20.78 9.65 3.49
N TYR A 192 -20.84 10.91 3.90
CA TYR A 192 -21.20 11.28 5.27
C TYR A 192 -22.59 10.75 5.62
N LYS A 193 -23.57 10.96 4.73
CA LYS A 193 -24.94 10.48 4.89
C LYS A 193 -24.97 8.97 5.04
N TYR A 194 -24.31 8.22 4.15
CA TYR A 194 -24.30 6.76 4.19
C TYR A 194 -23.79 6.22 5.51
N VAL A 195 -22.63 6.71 5.98
CA VAL A 195 -22.03 6.20 7.21
C VAL A 195 -22.82 6.64 8.44
N LEU A 196 -23.27 7.89 8.50
CA LEU A 196 -24.06 8.39 9.63
C LEU A 196 -25.43 7.73 9.74
N GLU A 197 -26.03 7.34 8.61
CA GLU A 197 -27.27 6.54 8.61
C GLU A 197 -27.06 5.19 9.31
N GLN A 198 -25.91 4.54 9.06
CA GLN A 198 -25.59 3.28 9.71
C GLN A 198 -25.48 3.45 11.23
N HIS A 199 -24.80 4.50 11.71
CA HIS A 199 -24.74 4.77 13.14
C HIS A 199 -26.10 5.13 13.75
N ALA A 200 -26.89 5.94 13.04
CA ALA A 200 -28.17 6.43 13.54
C ALA A 200 -29.22 5.31 13.62
N PHE A 201 -29.35 4.49 12.59
CA PHE A 201 -30.49 3.57 12.44
C PHE A 201 -30.10 2.10 12.31
N LYS A 202 -28.85 1.79 11.96
CA LYS A 202 -28.38 0.42 11.72
C LYS A 202 -27.18 0.06 12.60
N SER A 203 -27.12 0.60 13.82
CA SER A 203 -25.96 0.49 14.70
C SER A 203 -25.55 -0.94 15.04
N PHE A 204 -26.47 -1.91 14.93
CA PHE A 204 -26.18 -3.33 15.11
C PHE A 204 -25.16 -3.86 14.07
N MET A 205 -25.13 -3.28 12.87
CA MET A 205 -24.16 -3.62 11.82
C MET A 205 -22.73 -3.26 12.21
N LEU A 206 -22.56 -2.26 13.08
CA LEU A 206 -21.27 -1.74 13.50
C LEU A 206 -20.70 -2.46 14.74
N THR A 207 -21.33 -3.55 15.17
CA THR A 207 -20.85 -4.37 16.29
C THR A 207 -19.79 -5.36 15.81
N ASN A 208 -18.79 -5.66 16.65
CA ASN A 208 -17.77 -6.66 16.33
C ASN A 208 -18.39 -8.01 15.95
N ALA A 209 -19.40 -8.47 16.69
CA ALA A 209 -20.09 -9.72 16.38
C ALA A 209 -20.70 -9.76 14.97
N TYR A 210 -21.28 -8.65 14.51
CA TYR A 210 -21.81 -8.55 13.15
C TYR A 210 -20.69 -8.50 12.09
N ILE A 211 -19.64 -7.72 12.37
CA ILE A 211 -18.48 -7.56 11.49
C ILE A 211 -17.73 -8.88 11.32
N ASP A 212 -17.51 -9.62 12.41
CA ASP A 212 -16.83 -10.92 12.41
C ASP A 212 -17.64 -12.00 11.66
N ALA A 213 -18.97 -11.87 11.65
CA ALA A 213 -19.86 -12.74 10.88
C ALA A 213 -19.94 -12.37 9.39
N CYS A 214 -19.39 -11.22 8.98
CA CYS A 214 -19.42 -10.81 7.57
C CYS A 214 -18.37 -11.58 6.75
N SER A 215 -18.79 -12.10 5.61
CA SER A 215 -17.88 -12.51 4.55
C SER A 215 -17.11 -11.31 3.99
N GLU A 216 -16.01 -11.57 3.26
CA GLU A 216 -15.26 -10.54 2.54
C GLU A 216 -16.18 -9.70 1.63
N GLN A 217 -17.01 -10.36 0.82
CA GLN A 217 -17.98 -9.68 -0.05
C GLN A 217 -18.99 -8.83 0.74
N SER A 218 -19.40 -9.29 1.93
CA SER A 218 -20.27 -8.50 2.80
C SER A 218 -19.56 -7.25 3.31
N ILE A 219 -18.28 -7.37 3.70
CA ILE A 219 -17.47 -6.22 4.12
C ILE A 219 -17.34 -5.21 2.97
N ASN A 220 -17.05 -5.72 1.77
CA ASN A 220 -16.93 -4.89 0.57
C ASN A 220 -18.22 -4.09 0.32
N ILE A 221 -19.35 -4.79 0.13
CA ILE A 221 -20.64 -4.18 -0.25
C ILE A 221 -21.14 -3.19 0.82
N LYS A 222 -20.99 -3.52 2.10
CA LYS A 222 -21.63 -2.76 3.20
C LYS A 222 -20.78 -1.61 3.73
N TYR A 223 -19.48 -1.61 3.49
CA TYR A 223 -18.58 -0.62 4.09
C TYR A 223 -17.73 0.13 3.07
N TRP A 224 -17.23 -0.52 2.02
CA TRP A 224 -16.22 0.09 1.15
C TRP A 224 -16.73 0.43 -0.24
N SER A 225 -17.42 -0.48 -0.92
CA SER A 225 -17.78 -0.28 -2.34
C SER A 225 -18.58 1.00 -2.56
N TYR A 226 -19.58 1.27 -1.71
CA TYR A 226 -20.36 2.50 -1.79
C TYR A 226 -19.48 3.75 -1.66
N LEU A 227 -18.50 3.76 -0.77
CA LEU A 227 -17.63 4.93 -0.58
C LEU A 227 -16.75 5.17 -1.81
N PHE A 228 -16.16 4.10 -2.35
CA PHE A 228 -15.32 4.16 -3.56
C PHE A 228 -16.12 4.62 -4.77
N GLU A 229 -17.26 3.98 -5.04
CA GLU A 229 -18.15 4.34 -6.16
C GLU A 229 -18.65 5.78 -6.04
N THR A 230 -19.06 6.19 -4.84
CA THR A 230 -19.55 7.55 -4.60
C THR A 230 -18.46 8.59 -4.82
N TYR A 231 -17.23 8.35 -4.33
CA TYR A 231 -16.15 9.32 -4.43
C TYR A 231 -15.56 9.40 -5.84
N PHE A 232 -15.17 8.25 -6.41
CA PHE A 232 -14.42 8.19 -7.66
C PHE A 232 -15.33 8.13 -8.88
N GLY A 233 -16.51 7.51 -8.77
CA GLY A 233 -17.46 7.35 -9.89
C GLY A 233 -18.08 8.66 -10.39
N ARG A 234 -17.86 9.78 -9.69
CA ARG A 234 -18.22 11.11 -10.21
C ARG A 234 -17.37 11.53 -11.42
N ASN A 235 -16.14 11.02 -11.51
CA ASN A 235 -15.25 11.33 -12.61
C ASN A 235 -15.53 10.39 -13.78
N ARG A 236 -16.02 10.92 -14.89
CA ARG A 236 -16.40 10.13 -16.09
C ARG A 236 -15.23 9.39 -16.75
N ASN A 237 -14.00 9.81 -16.44
CA ASN A 237 -12.80 9.15 -16.95
C ASN A 237 -12.30 8.07 -15.99
N ILE A 238 -12.97 7.83 -14.86
CA ILE A 238 -12.62 6.79 -13.90
C ILE A 238 -13.69 5.71 -13.94
N PHE A 239 -13.26 4.46 -14.09
CA PHE A 239 -14.10 3.29 -14.06
C PHE A 239 -13.62 2.32 -12.97
N LEU A 240 -14.53 1.92 -12.08
CA LEU A 240 -14.27 0.99 -11.00
C LEU A 240 -14.73 -0.40 -11.43
N GLN A 241 -13.78 -1.31 -11.59
CA GLN A 241 -14.04 -2.68 -11.98
C GLN A 241 -13.90 -3.59 -10.75
N TRP A 242 -15.05 -3.95 -10.16
CA TRP A 242 -15.12 -4.89 -9.04
C TRP A 242 -15.12 -6.36 -9.49
N GLY A 243 -14.76 -7.22 -8.55
CA GLY A 243 -14.77 -8.68 -8.67
C GLY A 243 -13.50 -9.24 -9.30
N ASP A 244 -13.42 -10.57 -9.31
CA ASP A 244 -12.30 -11.43 -9.74
C ASP A 244 -11.74 -11.17 -11.16
N THR A 245 -11.12 -10.03 -11.38
CA THR A 245 -10.71 -9.57 -12.71
C THR A 245 -9.20 -9.49 -12.86
N ILE A 246 -8.71 -9.77 -14.08
CA ILE A 246 -7.27 -9.78 -14.40
C ILE A 246 -6.98 -8.62 -15.34
N ALA A 247 -6.04 -7.74 -14.95
CA ALA A 247 -5.57 -6.63 -15.76
C ALA A 247 -4.85 -7.09 -17.04
N ALA A 248 -4.96 -6.30 -18.11
CA ALA A 248 -4.34 -6.62 -19.39
C ALA A 248 -2.80 -6.66 -19.27
N ASP A 249 -2.22 -5.70 -18.56
CA ASP A 249 -0.79 -5.60 -18.29
C ASP A 249 -0.23 -6.81 -17.54
N CYS A 250 -1.03 -7.36 -16.62
CA CYS A 250 -0.70 -8.58 -15.91
C CYS A 250 -0.66 -9.78 -16.87
N LYS A 251 -1.67 -9.94 -17.74
CA LYS A 251 -1.68 -11.00 -18.76
C LYS A 251 -0.48 -10.91 -19.69
N ASN A 252 -0.14 -9.70 -20.14
CA ASN A 252 1.03 -9.44 -20.99
C ASN A 252 2.34 -9.81 -20.29
N SER A 253 2.37 -9.70 -18.96
CA SER A 253 3.51 -10.11 -18.11
C SER A 253 3.42 -11.57 -17.65
N SER A 254 2.54 -12.40 -18.23
CA SER A 254 2.30 -13.79 -17.82
C SER A 254 1.88 -13.98 -16.35
N LEU A 255 1.25 -12.96 -15.76
CA LEU A 255 0.65 -13.01 -14.43
C LEU A 255 -0.87 -13.26 -14.54
N SER A 256 -1.37 -14.16 -13.70
CA SER A 256 -2.79 -14.55 -13.64
C SER A 256 -3.48 -14.07 -12.36
N PHE A 257 -2.94 -13.03 -11.71
CA PHE A 257 -3.52 -12.47 -10.50
C PHE A 257 -4.89 -11.83 -10.79
N LYS A 258 -5.93 -12.35 -10.16
CA LYS A 258 -7.26 -11.73 -10.10
C LYS A 258 -7.28 -10.69 -8.99
N LEU A 259 -7.85 -9.53 -9.20
CA LEU A 259 -7.94 -8.44 -8.22
C LEU A 259 -9.39 -8.23 -7.83
N ASP A 260 -9.66 -7.82 -6.60
CA ASP A 260 -11.03 -7.57 -6.12
C ASP A 260 -11.60 -6.25 -6.61
N LEU A 261 -10.73 -5.25 -6.81
CA LEU A 261 -11.04 -3.97 -7.40
C LEU A 261 -9.87 -3.49 -8.26
N ARG A 262 -10.22 -2.98 -9.44
CA ARG A 262 -9.32 -2.20 -10.30
C ARG A 262 -9.93 -0.83 -10.55
N ILE A 263 -9.13 0.23 -10.42
CA ILE A 263 -9.53 1.58 -10.85
C ILE A 263 -8.81 1.87 -12.15
N ILE A 264 -9.62 1.96 -13.20
CA ILE A 264 -9.20 2.15 -14.58
C ILE A 264 -9.45 3.61 -14.94
N VAL A 265 -8.46 4.26 -15.54
CA VAL A 265 -8.54 5.67 -15.94
C VAL A 265 -8.44 5.76 -17.44
N ASN A 266 -9.43 6.38 -18.07
CA ASN A 266 -9.41 6.71 -19.49
C ASN A 266 -8.60 7.99 -19.71
N ILE A 267 -7.44 7.87 -20.34
CA ILE A 267 -6.58 8.99 -20.71
C ILE A 267 -6.49 9.01 -22.23
N GLU A 268 -7.00 10.07 -22.86
CA GLU A 268 -6.94 10.25 -24.32
C GLU A 268 -7.53 9.07 -25.12
N LYS A 269 -8.64 8.47 -24.64
CA LYS A 269 -9.33 7.29 -25.21
C LYS A 269 -8.62 5.96 -24.99
N THR A 270 -7.56 5.91 -24.19
CA THR A 270 -6.90 4.67 -23.78
C THR A 270 -7.20 4.41 -22.32
N ASP A 271 -7.59 3.18 -22.01
CA ASP A 271 -7.83 2.75 -20.63
C ASP A 271 -6.52 2.27 -20.00
N HIS A 272 -6.20 2.78 -18.82
CA HIS A 272 -5.04 2.40 -18.04
C HIS A 272 -5.48 1.87 -16.67
N ASP A 273 -5.04 0.66 -16.29
CA ASP A 273 -5.21 0.15 -14.94
C ASP A 273 -4.28 0.94 -13.98
N ILE A 274 -4.81 1.92 -13.25
CA ILE A 274 -3.99 2.83 -12.41
C ILE A 274 -3.92 2.36 -10.96
N ILE A 275 -4.94 1.69 -10.44
CA ILE A 275 -4.97 1.23 -9.03
C ILE A 275 -5.43 -0.21 -8.98
N ALA A 276 -4.66 -1.02 -8.25
CA ALA A 276 -5.07 -2.36 -7.82
C ALA A 276 -5.48 -2.33 -6.36
N ALA A 277 -6.55 -3.04 -6.01
CA ALA A 277 -6.93 -3.25 -4.63
C ALA A 277 -7.28 -4.71 -4.31
N GLU A 278 -6.89 -5.12 -3.10
CA GLU A 278 -7.25 -6.42 -2.51
C GLU A 278 -8.05 -6.18 -1.23
N LEU A 279 -9.04 -7.04 -1.03
CA LEU A 279 -9.91 -7.06 0.12
C LEU A 279 -9.71 -8.39 0.87
N ALA A 280 -9.80 -8.32 2.19
CA ALA A 280 -9.81 -9.51 3.04
C ALA A 280 -10.82 -9.30 4.19
N PRO A 281 -11.48 -10.37 4.68
CA PRO A 281 -12.36 -10.24 5.83
C PRO A 281 -11.57 -9.98 7.11
N PRO A 282 -12.21 -9.42 8.15
CA PRO A 282 -11.57 -9.13 9.44
C PRO A 282 -11.04 -10.40 10.11
N THR A 283 -11.72 -11.54 9.92
CA THR A 283 -11.35 -12.84 10.49
C THR A 283 -10.08 -13.44 9.87
N THR A 284 -9.67 -12.98 8.67
CA THR A 284 -8.46 -13.42 7.98
C THR A 284 -7.30 -12.43 8.16
N THR A 285 -7.33 -11.60 9.21
CA THR A 285 -6.23 -10.72 9.63
C THR A 285 -5.04 -11.48 10.22
N ILE A 286 -4.71 -12.63 9.63
CA ILE A 286 -3.48 -13.35 9.87
C ILE A 286 -2.35 -12.75 9.03
N ASN A 287 -1.14 -12.68 9.58
CA ASN A 287 0.02 -12.10 8.91
C ASN A 287 0.26 -12.67 7.50
N SER A 288 -0.04 -13.97 7.28
CA SER A 288 0.15 -14.61 5.98
C SER A 288 -0.69 -14.00 4.86
N LYS A 289 -1.99 -13.71 5.10
CA LYS A 289 -2.89 -13.11 4.11
C LYS A 289 -2.47 -11.67 3.81
N LEU A 290 -2.16 -10.90 4.86
CA LEU A 290 -1.63 -9.52 4.74
C LEU A 290 -0.42 -9.47 3.79
N TYR A 291 0.59 -10.32 4.02
CA TYR A 291 1.80 -10.34 3.20
C TYR A 291 1.56 -10.87 1.79
N ASN A 292 0.72 -11.89 1.61
CA ASN A 292 0.43 -12.46 0.29
C ASN A 292 -0.32 -11.47 -0.60
N ASP A 293 -1.37 -10.83 -0.08
CA ASP A 293 -2.14 -9.83 -0.81
C ASP A 293 -1.28 -8.60 -1.12
N LYS A 294 -0.44 -8.17 -0.17
CA LYS A 294 0.48 -7.06 -0.39
C LYS A 294 1.55 -7.38 -1.44
N LEU A 295 2.11 -8.59 -1.43
CA LEU A 295 3.03 -9.06 -2.47
C LEU A 295 2.35 -9.01 -3.84
N LYS A 296 1.15 -9.60 -3.93
CA LYS A 296 0.32 -9.61 -5.14
C LYS A 296 0.09 -8.18 -5.65
N LEU A 297 -0.39 -7.29 -4.80
CA LEU A 297 -0.63 -5.88 -5.14
C LEU A 297 0.63 -5.18 -5.65
N ALA A 298 1.78 -5.38 -5.00
CA ALA A 298 3.04 -4.76 -5.40
C ALA A 298 3.53 -5.26 -6.78
N LEU A 299 3.39 -6.56 -7.05
CA LEU A 299 3.77 -7.14 -8.36
C LEU A 299 2.85 -6.65 -9.48
N VAL A 300 1.54 -6.65 -9.25
CA VAL A 300 0.53 -6.11 -10.18
C VAL A 300 0.79 -4.64 -10.46
N SER A 301 1.01 -3.85 -9.41
CA SER A 301 1.29 -2.41 -9.53
C SER A 301 2.60 -2.15 -10.27
N LYS A 302 3.60 -3.04 -10.15
CA LYS A 302 4.82 -2.96 -10.97
C LYS A 302 4.51 -3.18 -12.46
N CYS A 303 3.66 -4.14 -12.81
CA CYS A 303 3.20 -4.31 -14.20
C CYS A 303 2.54 -3.05 -14.72
N HIS A 304 1.57 -2.51 -13.98
CA HIS A 304 0.84 -1.30 -14.38
C HIS A 304 1.77 -0.09 -14.52
N LEU A 305 2.68 0.14 -13.56
CA LEU A 305 3.64 1.23 -13.63
C LEU A 305 4.58 1.10 -14.84
N ASN A 306 5.04 -0.11 -15.14
CA ASN A 306 5.87 -0.36 -16.31
C ASN A 306 5.11 -0.04 -17.60
N SER A 307 3.90 -0.59 -17.77
CA SER A 307 3.07 -0.32 -18.94
C SER A 307 2.74 1.17 -19.11
N LEU A 308 2.40 1.84 -18.00
CA LEU A 308 2.12 3.28 -17.98
C LEU A 308 3.35 4.09 -18.43
N LEU A 309 4.54 3.78 -17.92
CA LEU A 309 5.77 4.47 -18.32
C LEU A 309 6.08 4.22 -19.81
N MET A 310 5.89 3.00 -20.30
CA MET A 310 6.08 2.66 -21.72
C MET A 310 5.11 3.42 -22.64
N ALA A 311 3.94 3.83 -22.14
CA ALA A 311 3.02 4.71 -22.85
C ALA A 311 3.44 6.20 -22.86
N MET A 312 4.53 6.57 -22.16
CA MET A 312 5.08 7.93 -22.10
C MET A 312 6.52 8.02 -22.63
N PRO A 313 6.77 7.73 -23.92
CA PRO A 313 8.13 7.64 -24.48
C PRO A 313 8.91 8.97 -24.44
N PHE A 314 8.22 10.11 -24.27
CA PHE A 314 8.85 11.44 -24.23
C PHE A 314 9.12 11.95 -22.81
N ILE A 315 8.90 11.12 -21.78
CA ILE A 315 9.10 11.54 -20.39
C ILE A 315 10.59 11.83 -20.10
N PRO A 316 10.92 12.97 -19.47
CA PRO A 316 12.28 13.24 -19.02
C PRO A 316 12.71 12.30 -17.89
N LYS A 317 14.00 11.92 -17.87
CA LYS A 317 14.62 11.11 -16.78
C LYS A 317 14.33 11.65 -15.38
N THR A 318 14.28 12.98 -15.23
CA THR A 318 14.03 13.66 -13.94
C THR A 318 12.58 13.53 -13.47
N LYS A 319 11.65 13.19 -14.36
CA LYS A 319 10.21 13.11 -14.07
C LYS A 319 9.72 11.69 -13.81
N ILE A 320 10.40 10.66 -14.31
CA ILE A 320 10.05 9.25 -14.07
C ILE A 320 9.88 8.95 -12.57
N LYS A 321 10.80 9.44 -11.73
CA LYS A 321 10.79 9.20 -10.28
C LYS A 321 9.63 9.88 -9.54
N LEU A 322 8.91 10.79 -10.20
CA LEU A 322 7.78 11.51 -9.62
C LEU A 322 6.45 10.80 -9.85
N ILE A 323 6.40 9.83 -10.76
CA ILE A 323 5.20 9.04 -11.01
C ILE A 323 5.01 8.04 -9.88
N ARG A 324 3.82 8.05 -9.30
CA ARG A 324 3.45 7.24 -8.14
C ARG A 324 2.16 6.52 -8.45
N LEU A 325 2.24 5.19 -8.52
CA LEU A 325 1.07 4.36 -8.76
C LEU A 325 0.42 4.00 -7.42
N PRO A 326 -0.85 4.37 -7.16
CA PRO A 326 -1.53 3.99 -5.93
C PRO A 326 -1.85 2.50 -5.91
N LEU A 327 -1.83 1.90 -4.73
CA LEU A 327 -2.43 0.59 -4.49
C LEU A 327 -3.10 0.56 -3.12
N ILE A 328 -4.17 -0.23 -2.99
CA ILE A 328 -5.06 -0.19 -1.84
C ILE A 328 -5.19 -1.59 -1.25
N GLN A 329 -5.00 -1.71 0.06
CA GLN A 329 -5.23 -2.96 0.77
C GLN A 329 -6.27 -2.74 1.86
N ILE A 330 -7.36 -3.48 1.79
CA ILE A 330 -8.44 -3.41 2.76
C ILE A 330 -8.50 -4.73 3.53
N MET A 331 -8.40 -4.66 4.84
CA MET A 331 -8.59 -5.82 5.72
C MET A 331 -9.66 -5.47 6.76
N GLY A 332 -10.84 -6.07 6.60
CA GLY A 332 -12.02 -5.73 7.38
C GLY A 332 -12.38 -4.25 7.23
N LEU A 333 -12.34 -3.52 8.34
CA LEU A 333 -12.64 -2.08 8.39
C LEU A 333 -11.40 -1.19 8.33
N SER A 334 -10.22 -1.74 8.08
CA SER A 334 -8.98 -0.97 7.90
C SER A 334 -8.60 -0.92 6.42
N CYS A 335 -8.28 0.26 5.93
CA CYS A 335 -7.80 0.52 4.58
C CYS A 335 -6.40 1.14 4.67
N HIS A 336 -5.46 0.57 3.92
CA HIS A 336 -4.10 1.05 3.77
C HIS A 336 -3.88 1.46 2.32
N ILE A 337 -3.42 2.69 2.13
CA ILE A 337 -3.08 3.23 0.82
C ILE A 337 -1.56 3.29 0.72
N TYR A 338 -1.04 2.72 -0.34
CA TYR A 338 0.38 2.71 -0.64
C TYR A 338 0.61 3.36 -2.00
N ALA A 339 1.86 3.72 -2.25
CA ALA A 339 2.32 4.17 -3.56
C ALA A 339 3.56 3.37 -3.96
N LEU A 340 3.58 2.91 -5.22
CA LEU A 340 4.73 2.34 -5.87
C LEU A 340 5.35 3.37 -6.82
N SER A 341 6.66 3.56 -6.77
CA SER A 341 7.39 4.49 -7.64
C SER A 341 8.79 3.96 -7.97
N LEU A 342 9.45 4.54 -8.98
CA LEU A 342 10.86 4.26 -9.27
C LEU A 342 11.78 5.24 -8.53
N ILE A 343 12.82 4.72 -7.89
CA ILE A 343 13.87 5.56 -7.27
C ILE A 343 15.17 5.60 -8.08
N ASP A 344 15.38 4.59 -8.92
CA ASP A 344 16.39 4.55 -9.98
C ASP A 344 16.03 3.46 -11.01
N LYS A 345 16.86 3.28 -12.04
CA LYS A 345 16.65 2.26 -13.08
C LYS A 345 16.43 0.86 -12.49
N GLY A 346 15.24 0.31 -12.69
CA GLY A 346 14.86 -1.01 -12.25
C GLY A 346 14.68 -1.17 -10.73
N VAL A 347 14.80 -0.09 -9.93
CA VAL A 347 14.63 -0.14 -8.47
C VAL A 347 13.40 0.64 -8.06
N TYR A 348 12.47 -0.07 -7.43
CA TYR A 348 11.15 0.42 -7.05
C TYR A 348 11.06 0.61 -5.55
N LEU A 349 10.23 1.56 -5.15
CA LEU A 349 9.94 1.88 -3.78
C LEU A 349 8.44 1.76 -3.55
N LEU A 350 8.06 0.89 -2.63
CA LEU A 350 6.73 0.79 -2.07
C LEU A 350 6.72 1.50 -0.73
N GLN A 351 5.78 2.41 -0.54
CA GLN A 351 5.61 3.13 0.73
C GLN A 351 4.13 3.24 1.09
N ARG A 352 3.83 3.22 2.39
CA ARG A 352 2.47 3.51 2.88
C ARG A 352 2.29 5.01 2.96
N ILE A 353 1.30 5.49 2.24
CA ILE A 353 0.91 6.90 2.12
C ILE A 353 0.03 7.26 3.31
N CYS A 354 -1.06 6.53 3.51
CA CYS A 354 -1.94 6.74 4.66
C CYS A 354 -2.65 5.45 5.06
N SER A 355 -3.33 5.52 6.20
CA SER A 355 -4.22 4.46 6.67
C SER A 355 -5.46 5.10 7.25
N VAL A 356 -6.61 4.52 6.90
CA VAL A 356 -7.91 4.96 7.39
C VAL A 356 -8.71 3.77 7.87
N THR A 357 -9.56 4.01 8.86
CA THR A 357 -10.46 3.00 9.40
C THR A 357 -11.89 3.47 9.14
N TYR A 358 -12.73 2.58 8.62
CA TYR A 358 -14.16 2.85 8.50
C TYR A 358 -14.70 3.24 9.88
N PRO A 359 -15.38 4.38 10.05
CA PRO A 359 -15.80 4.80 11.38
C PRO A 359 -16.97 3.93 11.81
N PHE A 360 -16.71 2.90 12.61
CA PHE A 360 -17.73 2.00 13.18
C PHE A 360 -18.03 2.28 14.66
N THR A 361 -17.33 3.24 15.28
CA THR A 361 -17.61 3.69 16.66
C THR A 361 -17.89 5.18 16.70
N HIS A 362 -18.59 5.65 17.75
CA HIS A 362 -18.79 7.09 17.97
C HIS A 362 -17.47 7.84 18.13
N ILE A 363 -16.46 7.22 18.76
CA ILE A 363 -15.13 7.80 18.93
C ILE A 363 -14.49 8.05 17.55
N HIS A 364 -14.64 7.12 16.60
CA HIS A 364 -14.14 7.33 15.24
C HIS A 364 -14.84 8.51 14.55
N LEU A 365 -16.14 8.72 14.74
CA LEU A 365 -16.82 9.91 14.21
C LEU A 365 -16.29 11.21 14.84
N GLN A 366 -16.14 11.24 16.17
CA GLN A 366 -15.67 12.42 16.90
C GLN A 366 -14.22 12.79 16.56
N THR A 367 -13.36 11.79 16.32
CA THR A 367 -11.94 11.96 15.98
C THR A 367 -11.69 12.18 14.48
N GLY A 368 -12.74 12.53 13.75
CA GLY A 368 -12.65 12.91 12.34
C GLY A 368 -12.47 11.74 11.37
N GLY A 369 -12.96 10.54 11.71
CA GLY A 369 -12.80 9.33 10.89
C GLY A 369 -13.36 9.48 9.47
N LEU A 370 -14.48 10.19 9.31
CA LEU A 370 -15.02 10.51 7.98
C LEU A 370 -14.10 11.46 7.20
N GLN A 371 -13.57 12.48 7.87
CA GLN A 371 -12.64 13.44 7.28
C GLN A 371 -11.38 12.75 6.78
N LYS A 372 -10.84 11.82 7.58
CA LYS A 372 -9.68 11.02 7.21
C LYS A 372 -9.93 10.16 5.98
N ILE A 373 -11.12 9.55 5.83
CA ILE A 373 -11.48 8.80 4.62
C ILE A 373 -11.50 9.72 3.39
N VAL A 374 -12.15 10.87 3.48
CA VAL A 374 -12.20 11.85 2.38
C VAL A 374 -10.80 12.32 2.01
N GLN A 375 -9.97 12.67 2.99
CA GLN A 375 -8.58 13.07 2.77
C GLN A 375 -7.78 11.95 2.09
N ALA A 376 -7.94 10.70 2.52
CA ALA A 376 -7.26 9.56 1.91
C ALA A 376 -7.70 9.34 0.45
N PHE A 377 -8.99 9.49 0.14
CA PHE A 377 -9.49 9.43 -1.23
C PHE A 377 -9.03 10.60 -2.09
N SER A 378 -8.95 11.81 -1.52
CA SER A 378 -8.38 12.97 -2.20
C SER A 378 -6.93 12.74 -2.58
N VAL A 379 -6.11 12.19 -1.66
CA VAL A 379 -4.71 11.85 -1.96
C VAL A 379 -4.59 10.83 -3.09
N VAL A 380 -5.52 9.87 -3.18
CA VAL A 380 -5.57 8.93 -4.31
C VAL A 380 -5.95 9.63 -5.60
N GLU A 381 -6.93 10.52 -5.57
CA GLU A 381 -7.34 11.31 -6.73
C GLU A 381 -6.23 12.24 -7.23
N ASP A 382 -5.48 12.87 -6.32
CA ASP A 382 -4.32 13.72 -6.66
C ASP A 382 -3.26 12.88 -7.41
N MET A 383 -2.98 11.66 -6.94
CA MET A 383 -2.07 10.74 -7.65
C MET A 383 -2.61 10.33 -9.03
N ILE A 384 -3.92 10.11 -9.18
CA ILE A 384 -4.54 9.84 -10.49
C ILE A 384 -4.43 11.06 -11.42
N SER A 385 -4.64 12.27 -10.89
CA SER A 385 -4.53 13.51 -11.65
C SER A 385 -3.11 13.72 -12.14
N ASP A 386 -2.12 13.56 -11.26
CA ASP A 386 -0.69 13.63 -11.58
C ASP A 386 -0.36 12.66 -12.72
N ILE A 387 -0.76 11.39 -12.61
CA ILE A 387 -0.53 10.38 -13.66
C ILE A 387 -1.16 10.82 -14.98
N SER A 388 -2.40 11.30 -14.95
CA SER A 388 -3.12 11.73 -16.15
C SER A 388 -2.41 12.91 -16.83
N ASP A 389 -1.89 13.85 -16.04
CA ASP A 389 -1.16 15.00 -16.55
C ASP A 389 0.22 14.63 -17.08
N TYR A 390 0.96 13.74 -16.40
CA TYR A 390 2.20 13.18 -16.94
C TYR A 390 1.94 12.47 -18.27
N HIS A 391 0.89 11.66 -18.36
CA HIS A 391 0.54 10.94 -19.57
C HIS A 391 0.26 11.89 -20.74
N ARG A 392 -0.67 12.84 -20.58
CA ARG A 392 -1.01 13.83 -21.63
C ARG A 392 0.21 14.64 -22.10
N ASN A 393 1.10 14.98 -21.17
CA ASN A 393 2.27 15.80 -21.48
C ASN A 393 3.40 15.04 -22.19
N TYR A 394 3.48 13.71 -22.00
CA TYR A 394 4.64 12.90 -22.41
C TYR A 394 4.29 11.66 -23.24
N SER A 395 3.03 11.40 -23.55
CA SER A 395 2.57 10.35 -24.48
C SER A 395 2.95 10.67 -25.93
N THR A 396 2.98 11.96 -26.29
CA THR A 396 3.25 12.45 -27.65
C THR A 396 4.37 13.49 -27.68
N ASP A 397 5.04 13.60 -28.82
CA ASP A 397 6.09 14.60 -29.03
C ASP A 397 5.46 15.99 -29.23
N ASN A 398 5.29 16.72 -28.13
CA ASN A 398 4.78 18.08 -28.13
C ASN A 398 5.81 19.14 -28.59
N SER A 399 7.01 18.73 -29.04
CA SER A 399 8.02 19.71 -29.48
C SER A 399 7.70 20.26 -30.87
N THR A 400 7.60 21.59 -30.97
CA THR A 400 7.38 22.26 -32.25
C THR A 400 8.60 22.10 -33.16
N LYS A 401 8.43 22.28 -34.47
CA LYS A 401 9.58 22.35 -35.40
C LYS A 401 10.59 23.43 -34.96
N MET A 402 10.10 24.54 -34.42
CA MET A 402 10.95 25.62 -33.90
C MET A 402 11.71 25.19 -32.64
N ASP A 403 11.09 24.45 -31.71
CA ASP A 403 11.76 23.86 -30.55
C ASP A 403 12.89 22.93 -30.98
N LYS A 404 12.66 22.11 -32.01
CA LYS A 404 13.65 21.18 -32.56
C LYS A 404 14.85 21.91 -33.17
N LEU A 405 14.63 23.08 -33.77
CA LEU A 405 15.68 23.91 -34.36
C LEU A 405 16.43 24.74 -33.31
N LEU A 406 15.74 25.30 -32.32
CA LEU A 406 16.33 26.14 -31.27
C LEU A 406 17.06 25.33 -30.20
N LYS A 407 16.60 24.11 -29.90
CA LYS A 407 17.26 23.21 -28.93
C LYS A 407 18.39 22.43 -29.61
N ALA A 408 19.48 23.12 -29.92
CA ALA A 408 20.75 22.51 -30.35
C ALA A 408 21.30 21.48 -29.32
N ARG A 409 20.81 21.50 -28.07
CA ARG A 409 20.96 20.41 -27.08
C ARG A 409 19.63 19.69 -26.89
N LYS A 410 19.53 18.44 -27.38
CA LYS A 410 18.43 17.52 -27.08
C LYS A 410 18.19 17.48 -25.57
N LYS A 411 16.99 17.82 -25.10
CA LYS A 411 16.54 17.32 -23.78
C LYS A 411 16.64 15.81 -23.86
N SER A 412 17.45 15.18 -22.99
CA SER A 412 17.59 13.73 -23.01
C SER A 412 16.28 13.11 -22.54
N THR A 413 15.43 12.69 -23.48
CA THR A 413 14.33 11.79 -23.19
C THR A 413 14.90 10.55 -22.51
N ALA A 414 14.15 9.99 -21.57
CA ALA A 414 14.55 8.73 -20.98
C ALA A 414 14.36 7.63 -22.03
N ASP A 415 15.31 6.70 -22.09
CA ASP A 415 15.03 5.39 -22.67
C ASP A 415 14.27 4.60 -21.61
N VAL A 416 12.94 4.57 -21.71
CA VAL A 416 12.05 4.05 -20.65
C VAL A 416 12.29 2.56 -20.41
N GLU A 417 12.62 1.78 -21.44
CA GLU A 417 12.97 0.35 -21.33
C GLU A 417 14.15 0.11 -20.39
N ASP A 418 15.01 1.12 -20.28
CA ASP A 418 16.18 1.12 -19.45
C ASP A 418 15.88 1.43 -17.97
N TRP A 419 14.69 1.98 -17.69
CA TRP A 419 14.21 2.32 -16.35
C TRP A 419 13.33 1.26 -15.73
N VAL A 420 12.61 0.50 -16.55
CA VAL A 420 11.70 -0.56 -16.08
C VAL A 420 12.42 -1.91 -16.03
N SER A 421 11.88 -2.85 -15.27
CA SER A 421 12.32 -4.24 -15.28
C SER A 421 11.12 -5.18 -15.31
N GLU A 422 11.30 -6.33 -15.94
CA GLU A 422 10.30 -7.40 -15.97
C GLU A 422 9.84 -7.78 -14.55
N VAL A 423 8.59 -8.21 -14.46
CA VAL A 423 8.06 -8.80 -13.22
C VAL A 423 8.46 -10.27 -13.17
N ILE A 424 9.11 -10.66 -12.07
CA ILE A 424 9.57 -12.02 -11.82
C ILE A 424 8.59 -12.67 -10.84
N TRP A 425 7.88 -13.70 -11.31
CA TRP A 425 6.99 -14.51 -10.47
C TRP A 425 7.32 -15.98 -10.65
N ASP A 426 7.64 -16.66 -9.55
CA ASP A 426 7.85 -18.11 -9.58
C ASP A 426 6.48 -18.79 -9.53
N LYS A 427 6.09 -19.46 -10.63
CA LYS A 427 4.81 -20.16 -10.72
C LYS A 427 4.65 -21.21 -9.62
N ARG A 428 5.73 -21.78 -9.09
CA ARG A 428 5.68 -22.72 -7.95
C ARG A 428 5.12 -22.07 -6.68
N LEU A 429 5.18 -20.74 -6.58
CA LEU A 429 4.57 -19.99 -5.49
C LEU A 429 3.06 -19.75 -5.70
N ALA A 430 2.51 -20.04 -6.88
CA ALA A 430 1.10 -19.85 -7.19
C ALA A 430 0.22 -21.00 -6.66
N ASP A 431 0.77 -22.22 -6.58
CA ASP A 431 0.00 -23.44 -6.31
C ASP A 431 -0.33 -23.69 -4.82
N GLU A 432 0.04 -22.75 -3.93
CA GLU A 432 -0.17 -22.88 -2.47
C GLU A 432 -1.27 -21.97 -1.90
N ASN A 433 -2.15 -21.41 -2.73
CA ASN A 433 -3.24 -20.53 -2.29
C ASN A 433 -4.58 -21.27 -2.22
#